data_AF-A0A660RIS3-F1
#
_entry.id   AF-A0A660RIS3-F1
#
_cell.length_a   1.000
_cell.length_b   1.000
_cell.length_c   1.000
_cell.angle_alpha   90.00
_cell.angle_beta   90.00
_cell.angle_gamma   90.00
#
_symmetry.space_group_name_H-M   'P 1'
#
loop_
_entity.id
_entity.type
_entity.pdbx_description
1 polymer ?
#
loop_
_entity_poly.entity_id
_entity_poly.type
_entity_poly.pdbx_seq_one_letter_code
_entity_poly.pdbx_strand_id
1 'polypeptide(L)'
;MDFQDSKRIKFITYAGVLLAIAALFPALHLPQYITGPVVNFTLIIATYILGIVGGVTVGCFTPWVAFISGLMPVAFLPPIIMVGNGIYTLTFGILKNYGMKGKILGVVIGAVLKYLFLSYAVTHLVKAPPKLIQMLSLPQLFTALVGGTIALVVMKSGYIPEKVLK
;
A
#
# COMPACT_ATOMS: atom_id res chain seq x y z
N MET A 1 12.26 -31.19 1.54
CA MET A 1 12.06 -29.74 1.64
C MET A 1 11.11 -29.52 2.80
N ASP A 2 11.53 -28.81 3.84
CA ASP A 2 10.78 -28.76 5.09
C ASP A 2 9.51 -27.90 4.93
N PHE A 3 8.48 -28.15 5.74
CA PHE A 3 7.19 -27.43 5.61
C PHE A 3 7.36 -25.91 5.79
N GLN A 4 8.35 -25.52 6.60
CA GLN A 4 8.74 -24.14 6.83
C GLN A 4 9.39 -23.47 5.61
N ASP A 5 10.14 -24.23 4.81
CA ASP A 5 10.77 -23.73 3.57
C ASP A 5 9.71 -23.36 2.52
N SER A 6 8.68 -24.19 2.38
CA SER A 6 7.57 -23.95 1.44
C SER A 6 6.82 -22.65 1.76
N LYS A 7 6.53 -22.37 3.04
CA LYS A 7 5.89 -21.12 3.46
C LYS A 7 6.76 -19.89 3.20
N ARG A 8 8.07 -19.98 3.46
CA ARG A 8 9.02 -18.88 3.19
C ARG A 8 9.11 -18.60 1.69
N ILE A 9 9.19 -19.62 0.85
CA ILE A 9 9.24 -19.48 -0.61
C ILE A 9 7.97 -18.81 -1.13
N LYS A 10 6.79 -19.24 -0.66
CA LYS A 10 5.52 -18.59 -1.01
C LYS A 10 5.52 -17.11 -0.62
N PHE A 11 5.91 -16.79 0.62
CA PHE A 11 5.97 -15.40 1.08
C PHE A 11 6.86 -14.54 0.20
N ILE A 12 8.10 -14.98 -0.07
CA ILE A 12 9.06 -14.26 -0.91
C ILE A 12 8.51 -14.08 -2.32
N THR A 13 7.94 -15.13 -2.91
CA THR A 13 7.42 -15.12 -4.29
C THR A 13 6.25 -14.14 -4.42
N TYR A 14 5.23 -14.25 -3.57
CA TYR A 14 4.05 -13.38 -3.65
C TYR A 14 4.38 -11.95 -3.24
N ALA A 15 5.21 -11.73 -2.22
CA ALA A 15 5.65 -10.39 -1.84
C ALA A 15 6.44 -9.73 -2.97
N GLY A 16 7.33 -10.49 -3.64
CA GLY A 16 8.10 -10.02 -4.79
C GLY A 16 7.23 -9.64 -5.98
N VAL A 17 6.26 -10.50 -6.36
CA VAL A 17 5.33 -10.22 -7.46
C VAL A 17 4.46 -9.00 -7.15
N LEU A 18 3.90 -8.91 -5.95
CA LEU A 18 3.07 -7.77 -5.54
C LEU A 18 3.93 -6.49 -5.46
N LEU A 19 5.15 -6.56 -4.94
CA LEU A 19 6.06 -5.44 -4.96
C LEU A 19 6.39 -4.98 -6.38
N ALA A 20 6.65 -5.91 -7.29
CA ALA A 20 6.92 -5.59 -8.70
C ALA A 20 5.73 -4.86 -9.33
N ILE A 21 4.49 -5.34 -9.12
CA ILE A 21 3.27 -4.68 -9.59
C ILE A 21 3.16 -3.28 -8.97
N ALA A 22 3.32 -3.14 -7.66
CA ALA A 22 3.19 -1.86 -6.98
C ALA A 22 4.26 -0.84 -7.40
N ALA A 23 5.46 -1.31 -7.73
CA ALA A 23 6.61 -0.47 -8.05
C ALA A 23 6.70 -0.12 -9.55
N LEU A 24 6.19 -0.98 -10.44
CA LEU A 24 6.25 -0.78 -11.90
C LEU A 24 5.51 0.50 -12.32
N PHE A 25 4.31 0.74 -11.80
CA PHE A 25 3.49 1.87 -12.22
C PHE A 25 4.11 3.23 -11.87
N PRO A 26 4.61 3.45 -10.63
CA PRO A 26 5.43 4.61 -10.33
C PRO A 26 6.70 4.72 -11.18
N ALA A 27 7.38 3.61 -11.46
CA ALA A 27 8.62 3.61 -12.26
C ALA A 27 8.38 4.06 -13.72
N LEU A 28 7.20 3.78 -14.27
CA LEU A 28 6.78 4.24 -15.59
C LEU A 28 6.34 5.72 -15.62
N HIS A 29 6.49 6.46 -14.51
CA HIS A 29 6.10 7.87 -14.39
C HIS A 29 4.63 8.16 -14.77
N LEU A 30 3.75 7.17 -14.56
CA LEU A 30 2.34 7.33 -14.83
C LEU A 30 1.72 8.37 -13.88
N PRO A 31 0.63 9.05 -14.29
CA PRO A 31 -0.05 10.03 -13.44
C PRO A 31 -0.48 9.47 -12.08
N GLN A 32 -0.49 10.32 -11.05
CA GLN A 32 -0.77 9.93 -9.67
C GLN A 32 -2.16 9.30 -9.48
N TYR A 33 -3.15 9.73 -10.27
CA TYR A 33 -4.49 9.16 -10.23
C TYR A 33 -4.56 7.72 -10.78
N ILE A 34 -3.48 7.22 -11.40
CA ILE A 34 -3.32 5.82 -11.83
C ILE A 34 -2.36 5.09 -10.89
N THR A 35 -1.18 5.65 -10.62
CA THR A 35 -0.16 5.00 -9.79
C THR A 35 -0.61 4.84 -8.34
N GLY A 36 -1.24 5.87 -7.78
CA GLY A 36 -1.71 5.88 -6.40
C GLY A 36 -2.71 4.75 -6.10
N PRO A 37 -3.79 4.58 -6.89
CA PRO A 37 -4.73 3.49 -6.67
C PRO A 37 -4.09 2.11 -6.83
N VAL A 38 -3.21 1.92 -7.80
CA VAL A 38 -2.53 0.63 -8.01
C VAL A 38 -1.62 0.26 -6.83
N VAL A 39 -0.84 1.23 -6.32
CA VAL A 39 -0.01 1.01 -5.13
C VAL A 39 -0.89 0.62 -3.95
N ASN A 40 -1.93 1.42 -3.63
CA ASN A 40 -2.80 1.16 -2.48
C ASN A 40 -3.59 -0.15 -2.60
N PHE A 41 -4.07 -0.49 -3.80
CA PHE A 41 -4.64 -1.80 -4.11
C PHE A 41 -3.68 -2.92 -3.72
N THR A 42 -2.43 -2.80 -4.17
CA THR A 42 -1.42 -3.83 -3.97
C THR A 42 -1.03 -3.98 -2.50
N LEU A 43 -0.99 -2.88 -1.73
CA LEU A 43 -0.79 -2.92 -0.28
C LEU A 43 -1.90 -3.70 0.43
N ILE A 44 -3.15 -3.46 0.07
CA ILE A 44 -4.30 -4.13 0.68
C ILE A 44 -4.34 -5.62 0.30
N ILE A 45 -4.07 -5.95 -0.96
CA ILE A 45 -3.96 -7.35 -1.42
C ILE A 45 -2.79 -8.07 -0.73
N ALA A 46 -1.62 -7.44 -0.65
CA ALA A 46 -0.47 -7.99 0.05
C ALA A 46 -0.79 -8.23 1.54
N THR A 47 -1.45 -7.27 2.18
CA THR A 47 -1.88 -7.43 3.59
C THR A 47 -2.91 -8.55 3.76
N TYR A 48 -3.79 -8.72 2.76
CA TYR A 48 -4.81 -9.77 2.79
C TYR A 48 -4.18 -11.17 2.68
N ILE A 49 -3.32 -11.37 1.68
CA ILE A 49 -2.70 -12.66 1.34
C ILE A 49 -1.57 -13.03 2.31
N LEU A 50 -0.68 -12.09 2.61
CA LEU A 50 0.58 -12.33 3.34
C LEU A 50 0.54 -11.84 4.78
N GLY A 51 -0.62 -11.33 5.22
CA GLY A 51 -0.76 -10.70 6.53
C GLY A 51 -0.09 -9.32 6.63
N ILE A 52 -0.10 -8.76 7.83
CA ILE A 52 0.46 -7.43 8.11
C ILE A 52 1.92 -7.33 7.65
N VAL A 53 2.73 -8.35 7.93
CA VAL A 53 4.17 -8.34 7.59
C VAL A 53 4.39 -8.18 6.09
N GLY A 54 3.66 -8.92 5.25
CA GLY A 54 3.80 -8.79 3.80
C GLY A 54 3.30 -7.45 3.28
N GLY A 55 2.18 -6.96 3.81
CA GLY A 55 1.65 -5.63 3.50
C GLY A 55 2.64 -4.51 3.80
N VAL A 56 3.17 -4.49 5.04
CA VAL A 56 4.17 -3.51 5.49
C VAL A 56 5.45 -3.62 4.65
N THR A 57 5.91 -4.84 4.35
CA THR A 57 7.11 -5.05 3.51
C THR A 57 6.93 -4.38 2.15
N VAL A 58 5.84 -4.67 1.44
CA VAL A 58 5.55 -4.03 0.14
C VAL A 58 5.39 -2.50 0.30
N GLY A 59 4.71 -2.07 1.37
CA GLY A 59 4.54 -0.65 1.72
C GLY A 59 5.84 0.11 1.98
N CYS A 60 6.84 -0.59 2.50
CA CYS A 60 8.16 -0.04 2.79
C CYS A 60 9.01 0.09 1.52
N PHE A 61 8.97 -0.88 0.61
CA PHE A 61 9.82 -0.86 -0.59
C PHE A 61 9.26 0.00 -1.73
N THR A 62 7.94 0.12 -1.84
CA THR A 62 7.30 0.89 -2.92
C THR A 62 7.78 2.34 -3.07
N PRO A 63 7.96 3.15 -2.00
CA PRO A 63 8.40 4.53 -2.13
C PRO A 63 9.88 4.63 -2.54
N TRP A 64 10.71 3.65 -2.18
CA TRP A 64 12.12 3.61 -2.60
C TRP A 64 12.25 3.39 -4.09
N VAL A 65 11.46 2.48 -4.66
CA VAL A 65 11.51 2.25 -6.12
C VAL A 65 11.05 3.49 -6.87
N ALA A 66 9.98 4.15 -6.41
CA ALA A 66 9.53 5.41 -6.98
C ALA A 66 10.59 6.52 -6.90
N PHE A 67 11.35 6.60 -5.81
CA PHE A 67 12.46 7.54 -5.67
C PHE A 67 13.62 7.23 -6.62
N ILE A 68 14.10 5.99 -6.64
CA ILE A 68 15.23 5.56 -7.50
C ILE A 68 14.86 5.68 -8.99
N SER A 69 13.58 5.53 -9.34
CA SER A 69 13.09 5.71 -10.71
C SER A 69 13.05 7.17 -11.16
N GLY A 70 13.25 8.14 -10.27
CA GLY A 70 13.24 9.57 -10.60
C GLY A 70 11.88 10.27 -10.44
N LEU A 71 10.84 9.57 -9.96
CA LEU A 71 9.51 10.16 -9.76
C LEU A 71 9.47 11.15 -8.58
N MET A 72 10.25 10.88 -7.53
CA MET A 72 10.29 11.71 -6.32
C MET A 72 11.54 12.60 -6.32
N PRO A 73 11.42 13.92 -6.13
CA PRO A 73 12.55 14.84 -6.25
C PRO A 73 13.47 14.84 -5.02
N VAL A 74 13.05 14.25 -3.89
CA VAL A 74 13.77 14.37 -2.61
C VAL A 74 13.76 13.07 -1.81
N ALA A 75 14.90 12.74 -1.20
CA ALA A 75 15.16 11.46 -0.52
C ALA A 75 14.49 11.33 0.86
N PHE A 76 13.96 12.41 1.44
CA PHE A 76 13.25 12.33 2.73
C PHE A 76 11.78 11.90 2.59
N LEU A 77 11.23 11.90 1.36
CA LEU A 77 9.84 11.50 1.12
C LEU A 77 9.59 9.99 1.31
N PRO A 78 10.46 9.08 0.81
CA PRO A 78 10.25 7.65 0.98
C PRO A 78 10.00 7.25 2.45
N PRO A 79 10.83 7.62 3.44
CA PRO A 79 10.56 7.29 4.85
C PRO A 79 9.19 7.73 5.36
N ILE A 80 8.71 8.92 4.96
CA ILE A 80 7.39 9.42 5.37
C ILE A 80 6.28 8.59 4.72
N ILE A 81 6.39 8.31 3.42
CA ILE A 81 5.40 7.53 2.69
C ILE A 81 5.36 6.08 3.21
N MET A 82 6.51 5.51 3.58
CA MET A 82 6.59 4.19 4.22
C MET A 82 5.76 4.12 5.50
N VAL A 83 5.83 5.13 6.36
CA VAL A 83 5.04 5.19 7.59
C VAL A 83 3.55 5.28 7.26
N GLY A 84 3.16 6.12 6.29
CA GLY A 84 1.77 6.20 5.83
C GLY A 84 1.23 4.88 5.26
N ASN A 85 2.04 4.17 4.47
CA ASN A 85 1.72 2.84 3.95
C ASN A 85 1.63 1.79 5.08
N GLY A 86 2.54 1.88 6.06
CA GLY A 86 2.52 1.07 7.27
C GLY A 86 1.23 1.25 8.06
N ILE A 87 0.81 2.50 8.33
CA ILE A 87 -0.46 2.82 8.98
C ILE A 87 -1.63 2.19 8.23
N TYR A 88 -1.65 2.32 6.91
CA TYR A 88 -2.75 1.80 6.10
C TYR A 88 -2.86 0.27 6.19
N THR A 89 -1.74 -0.42 6.01
CA THR A 89 -1.64 -1.89 6.06
C THR A 89 -1.89 -2.44 7.47
N LEU A 90 -1.37 -1.80 8.51
CA LEU A 90 -1.63 -2.16 9.91
C LEU A 90 -3.12 -2.03 10.24
N THR A 91 -3.73 -0.89 9.93
CA THR A 91 -5.15 -0.63 10.21
C THR A 91 -6.04 -1.65 9.52
N PHE A 92 -5.80 -1.89 8.23
CA PHE A 92 -6.55 -2.91 7.49
C PHE A 92 -6.29 -4.32 8.03
N GLY A 93 -5.04 -4.67 8.32
CA GLY A 93 -4.67 -5.99 8.81
C GLY A 93 -5.26 -6.34 10.18
N ILE A 94 -5.47 -5.34 11.05
CA ILE A 94 -6.16 -5.51 12.34
C ILE A 94 -7.66 -5.70 12.11
N LEU A 95 -8.27 -4.86 11.27
CA LEU A 95 -9.73 -4.85 11.10
C LEU A 95 -10.26 -5.93 10.14
N LYS A 96 -9.43 -6.51 9.25
CA LYS A 96 -9.87 -7.51 8.27
C LYS A 96 -10.46 -8.79 8.89
N ASN A 97 -10.15 -9.06 10.16
CA ASN A 97 -10.61 -10.26 10.87
C ASN A 97 -12.08 -10.17 11.30
N TYR A 98 -12.69 -8.97 11.31
CA TYR A 98 -14.10 -8.76 11.65
C TYR A 98 -15.05 -8.91 10.45
N GLY A 99 -14.75 -9.86 9.56
CA GLY A 99 -15.53 -10.12 8.35
C GLY A 99 -15.53 -8.97 7.33
N MET A 100 -16.54 -8.91 6.46
CA MET A 100 -16.60 -7.92 5.37
C MET A 100 -16.71 -6.47 5.89
N LYS A 101 -17.47 -6.24 6.96
CA LYS A 101 -17.58 -4.92 7.59
C LYS A 101 -16.22 -4.45 8.10
N GLY A 102 -15.47 -5.34 8.76
CA GLY A 102 -14.10 -5.07 9.20
C GLY A 102 -13.15 -4.72 8.06
N LYS A 103 -13.23 -5.43 6.93
CA LYS A 103 -12.42 -5.13 5.73
C LYS A 103 -12.72 -3.74 5.16
N ILE A 104 -14.01 -3.38 5.06
CA ILE A 104 -14.44 -2.05 4.59
C ILE A 104 -13.96 -0.96 5.55
N LEU A 105 -14.18 -1.12 6.85
CA LEU A 105 -13.72 -0.18 7.87
C LEU A 105 -12.20 -0.06 7.87
N GLY A 106 -11.47 -1.17 7.69
CA GLY A 106 -10.01 -1.18 7.55
C GLY A 106 -9.51 -0.32 6.40
N VAL A 107 -10.18 -0.40 5.24
CA VAL A 107 -9.86 0.45 4.08
C VAL A 107 -10.18 1.91 4.37
N VAL A 108 -11.37 2.22 4.89
CA VAL A 108 -11.81 3.61 5.11
C VAL A 108 -10.98 4.28 6.21
N ILE A 109 -10.91 3.67 7.39
CA ILE A 109 -10.18 4.21 8.54
C ILE A 109 -8.69 4.28 8.20
N GLY A 110 -8.13 3.23 7.61
CA GLY A 110 -6.71 3.22 7.25
C GLY A 110 -6.36 4.29 6.20
N ALA A 111 -7.23 4.53 5.21
CA ALA A 111 -7.02 5.58 4.22
C ALA A 111 -7.05 6.98 4.85
N VAL A 112 -8.00 7.22 5.76
CA VAL A 112 -8.09 8.49 6.51
C VAL A 112 -6.85 8.69 7.38
N LEU A 113 -6.45 7.68 8.15
CA LEU A 113 -5.26 7.77 9.01
C LEU A 113 -3.98 8.01 8.19
N LYS A 114 -3.81 7.29 7.07
CA LYS A 114 -2.71 7.52 6.13
C LYS A 114 -2.71 8.96 5.61
N TYR A 115 -3.86 9.45 5.15
CA TYR A 115 -4.01 10.82 4.66
C TYR A 115 -3.67 11.87 5.72
N LEU A 116 -4.20 11.72 6.95
CA LEU A 116 -3.95 12.66 8.04
C LEU A 116 -2.46 12.69 8.40
N PHE A 117 -1.84 11.51 8.53
CA PHE A 117 -0.41 11.40 8.80
C PHE A 117 0.43 12.05 7.70
N LEU A 118 0.18 11.71 6.43
CA LEU A 118 0.96 12.23 5.32
C LEU A 118 0.80 13.74 5.17
N SER A 119 -0.44 14.24 5.24
CA SER A 119 -0.73 15.67 5.16
C SER A 119 -0.02 16.43 6.28
N TYR A 120 -0.13 15.95 7.52
CA TYR A 120 0.54 16.56 8.67
C TYR A 120 2.07 16.53 8.54
N ALA A 121 2.62 15.39 8.11
CA ALA A 121 4.06 15.24 7.96
C ALA A 121 4.63 16.21 6.92
N VAL A 122 4.01 16.32 5.75
CA VAL A 122 4.51 17.18 4.67
C VAL A 122 4.30 18.66 4.95
N THR A 123 3.26 19.05 5.69
CA THR A 123 3.01 20.46 6.04
C THR A 123 3.81 20.92 7.26
N HIS A 124 3.90 20.10 8.32
CA HIS A 124 4.42 20.55 9.61
C HIS A 124 5.80 19.97 9.96
N LEU A 125 6.09 18.71 9.60
CA LEU A 125 7.36 18.09 9.96
C LEU A 125 8.49 18.49 9.01
N VAL A 126 8.27 18.35 7.70
CA VAL A 126 9.30 18.63 6.69
C VAL A 126 9.10 19.93 5.93
N LYS A 127 7.95 20.61 6.13
CA LYS A 127 7.61 21.88 5.47
C LYS A 127 7.89 21.84 3.97
N ALA A 128 7.34 20.82 3.31
CA ALA A 128 7.59 20.54 1.91
C ALA A 128 7.06 21.67 1.01
N PRO A 129 7.62 21.84 -0.20
CA PRO A 129 7.10 22.74 -1.22
C PRO A 129 5.59 22.52 -1.49
N PRO A 130 4.83 23.56 -1.87
CA PRO A 130 3.39 23.48 -2.10
C PRO A 130 2.96 22.35 -3.05
N LYS A 131 3.75 22.10 -4.11
CA LYS A 131 3.50 21.02 -5.06
C LYS A 131 3.52 19.63 -4.40
N LEU A 132 4.46 19.39 -3.49
CA LEU A 132 4.56 18.12 -2.76
C LEU A 132 3.44 17.96 -1.72
N ILE A 133 3.06 19.06 -1.06
CA ILE A 133 1.89 19.07 -0.15
C ILE A 133 0.63 18.69 -0.92
N GLN A 134 0.38 19.31 -2.08
CA GLN A 134 -0.79 19.00 -2.91
C GLN A 134 -0.81 17.53 -3.34
N MET A 135 0.35 16.97 -3.72
CA MET A 135 0.45 15.56 -4.12
C MET A 135 0.23 14.59 -2.95
N LEU A 136 0.73 14.89 -1.75
CA LEU A 136 0.73 13.96 -0.61
C LEU A 136 -0.45 14.16 0.35
N SER A 137 -1.35 15.11 0.07
CA SER A 137 -2.53 15.39 0.89
C SER A 137 -3.78 14.72 0.31
N LEU A 138 -4.83 15.48 -0.05
CA LEU A 138 -6.13 14.94 -0.48
C LEU A 138 -6.07 13.86 -1.58
N PRO A 139 -5.18 13.95 -2.59
CA PRO A 139 -5.04 12.86 -3.57
C PRO A 139 -4.69 11.51 -2.93
N GLN A 140 -3.93 11.47 -1.83
CA GLN A 140 -3.61 10.22 -1.13
C GLN A 140 -4.86 9.57 -0.52
N LEU A 141 -5.83 10.36 -0.05
CA LEU A 141 -7.09 9.82 0.47
C LEU A 141 -7.89 9.15 -0.65
N PHE A 142 -8.11 9.86 -1.76
CA PHE A 142 -8.85 9.32 -2.90
C PHE A 142 -8.19 8.07 -3.48
N THR A 143 -6.88 8.12 -3.69
CA THR A 143 -6.16 6.99 -4.27
C THR A 143 -6.14 5.77 -3.34
N ALA A 144 -6.05 5.97 -2.01
CA ALA A 144 -6.17 4.90 -1.04
C ALA A 144 -7.57 4.28 -1.03
N LEU A 145 -8.62 5.10 -1.06
CA LEU A 145 -10.00 4.62 -1.12
C LEU A 145 -10.30 3.86 -2.42
N VAL A 146 -9.88 4.39 -3.57
CA VAL A 146 -10.08 3.72 -4.87
C VAL A 146 -9.33 2.39 -4.91
N GLY A 147 -8.05 2.38 -4.59
CA GLY A 147 -7.23 1.17 -4.57
C GLY A 147 -7.76 0.12 -3.59
N GLY A 148 -8.12 0.54 -2.37
CA GLY A 148 -8.71 -0.34 -1.37
C GLY A 148 -10.08 -0.87 -1.79
N THR A 149 -10.92 -0.07 -2.43
CA THR A 149 -12.23 -0.51 -2.93
C THR A 149 -12.08 -1.57 -4.01
N ILE A 150 -11.17 -1.35 -4.98
CA ILE A 150 -10.85 -2.35 -6.01
C ILE A 150 -10.36 -3.64 -5.35
N ALA A 151 -9.52 -3.54 -4.32
CA ALA A 151 -9.03 -4.72 -3.60
C ALA A 151 -10.17 -5.48 -2.91
N LEU A 152 -11.14 -4.80 -2.29
CA LEU A 152 -12.32 -5.42 -1.68
C LEU A 152 -13.19 -6.14 -2.71
N VAL A 153 -13.37 -5.56 -3.90
CA VAL A 153 -14.10 -6.19 -5.01
C VAL A 153 -13.40 -7.47 -5.44
N VAL A 154 -12.09 -7.43 -5.65
CA VAL A 154 -11.28 -8.61 -6.00
C VAL A 154 -11.38 -9.69 -4.92
N MET A 155 -11.32 -9.33 -3.64
CA MET A 155 -11.50 -10.29 -2.55
C MET A 155 -12.88 -10.95 -2.54
N LYS A 156 -13.94 -10.21 -2.88
CA LYS A 156 -15.32 -10.71 -2.90
C LYS A 156 -15.61 -11.58 -4.13
N SER A 157 -14.99 -11.25 -5.26
CA SER A 157 -15.22 -11.92 -6.55
C SER A 157 -14.74 -13.39 -6.62
N GLY A 158 -13.89 -13.82 -5.69
CA GLY A 158 -13.30 -15.15 -5.71
C GLY A 158 -12.14 -15.32 -6.73
N TYR A 159 -11.67 -14.23 -7.37
CA TYR A 159 -10.55 -14.30 -8.31
C TYR A 159 -9.21 -14.69 -7.66
N ILE A 160 -9.09 -14.59 -6.33
CA ILE A 160 -7.88 -15.03 -5.62
C ILE A 160 -7.96 -16.55 -5.41
N PRO A 161 -7.07 -17.36 -6.01
CA PRO A 161 -7.12 -18.81 -5.88
C PRO A 161 -6.91 -19.25 -4.43
N GLU A 162 -7.66 -20.25 -3.94
CA GLU A 162 -7.51 -20.75 -2.56
C GLU A 162 -6.08 -21.19 -2.22
N LYS A 163 -5.34 -21.68 -3.21
CA LYS A 163 -3.93 -22.11 -3.06
C LYS A 163 -3.01 -20.95 -2.64
N VAL A 164 -3.40 -19.70 -2.91
CA VAL A 164 -2.68 -18.48 -2.53
C VAL A 164 -3.00 -18.08 -1.09
N LEU A 165 -4.18 -18.46 -0.57
CA LEU A 165 -4.64 -18.15 0.78
C LEU A 165 -4.23 -19.18 1.84
N LYS A 166 -3.75 -20.37 1.41
CA LYS A 166 -3.29 -21.49 2.24
C LYS A 166 -1.76 -21.65 2.21
#